data_AF-A0ABD4BB23-F1
#
_entry.id   AF-A0ABD4BB23-F1
#
_cell.length_a   1.000
_cell.length_b   1.000
_cell.length_c   1.000
_cell.angle_alpha   90.00
_cell.angle_beta   90.00
_cell.angle_gamma   90.00
#
_symmetry.space_group_name_H-M   'P 1'
#
loop_
_entity.id
_entity.type
_entity.pdbx_description
1 polymer ?
#
loop_
_entity_poly.entity_id
_entity_poly.type
_entity_poly.pdbx_seq_one_letter_code
_entity_poly.pdbx_strand_id
1 'polypeptide(L)'
;MIMHDQLTKYERAELGDNYLNPFLAQLQEITGRRTTVTFINDEPGLTDFAYRGEEGEQSLYRLFQTSTAYADAKNLPRPSERHKYLLVTSNKIHGTLHGVAATSHHVAMASLKDYNTLPHEIGHLFGATHEAASGFPCQTTMWGYSTTSIIPCYYFSDANKELIRKYVDNISVR
;
A
#
# COMPACT_ATOMS: atom_id res chain seq x y z
N MET A 1 -5.95 6.34 3.29
CA MET A 1 -6.33 5.23 2.40
C MET A 1 -7.58 5.63 1.64
N ILE A 2 -7.47 5.68 0.32
CA ILE A 2 -8.52 6.09 -0.60
C ILE A 2 -9.29 4.83 -0.98
N MET A 3 -10.56 4.79 -0.60
CA MET A 3 -11.43 3.64 -0.81
C MET A 3 -12.16 3.81 -2.12
N HIS A 4 -11.73 3.11 -3.17
CA HIS A 4 -12.34 3.29 -4.49
C HIS A 4 -13.83 2.95 -4.46
N ASP A 5 -14.67 3.73 -5.14
CA ASP A 5 -16.14 3.67 -5.06
C ASP A 5 -16.70 2.29 -5.39
N GLN A 6 -16.13 1.62 -6.39
CA GLN A 6 -16.45 0.24 -6.77
C GLN A 6 -16.28 -0.83 -5.67
N LEU A 7 -15.60 -0.53 -4.56
CA LEU A 7 -15.44 -1.49 -3.46
C LEU A 7 -16.81 -1.91 -2.93
N THR A 8 -17.05 -3.22 -2.89
CA THR A 8 -18.28 -3.78 -2.37
C THR A 8 -18.41 -3.52 -0.86
N LYS A 9 -19.64 -3.58 -0.34
CA LYS A 9 -19.88 -3.47 1.11
C LYS A 9 -19.08 -4.51 1.91
N TYR A 10 -18.95 -5.72 1.38
CA TYR A 10 -18.18 -6.80 1.98
C TYR A 10 -16.68 -6.48 2.01
N GLU A 11 -16.10 -6.07 0.88
CA GLU A 11 -14.67 -5.70 0.82
C GLU A 11 -14.33 -4.55 1.78
N ARG A 12 -15.24 -3.56 1.91
CA ARG A 12 -15.06 -2.45 2.85
C ARG A 12 -15.09 -2.91 4.31
N ALA A 13 -16.00 -3.82 4.66
CA ALA A 13 -16.12 -4.36 6.02
C ALA A 13 -14.92 -5.21 6.41
N GLU A 14 -14.45 -6.07 5.50
CA GLU A 14 -13.37 -7.01 5.74
C GLU A 14 -11.96 -6.37 5.65
N LEU A 15 -11.83 -5.18 5.07
CA LEU A 15 -10.53 -4.55 4.83
C LEU A 15 -9.71 -4.40 6.13
N GLY A 16 -10.37 -4.00 7.22
CA GLY A 16 -9.76 -3.82 8.53
C GLY A 16 -9.18 -5.13 9.06
N ASP A 17 -10.06 -6.10 9.31
CA ASP A 17 -9.70 -7.33 9.99
C ASP A 17 -8.80 -8.23 9.16
N ASN A 18 -9.10 -8.35 7.86
CA ASN A 18 -8.34 -9.23 7.00
C ASN A 18 -7.05 -8.56 6.56
N TYR A 19 -7.05 -7.36 6.00
CA TYR A 19 -5.84 -6.87 5.32
C TYR A 19 -4.99 -5.94 6.18
N LEU A 20 -5.63 -5.05 6.94
CA LEU A 20 -4.92 -3.96 7.64
C LEU A 20 -4.44 -4.34 9.02
N ASN A 21 -5.26 -4.95 9.86
CA ASN A 21 -4.93 -5.18 11.27
C ASN A 21 -3.67 -6.04 11.45
N PRO A 22 -3.49 -7.18 10.74
CA PRO A 22 -2.26 -7.97 10.85
C PRO A 22 -1.03 -7.20 10.38
N PHE A 23 -1.17 -6.46 9.27
CA PHE A 23 -0.10 -5.64 8.71
C PHE A 23 0.30 -4.47 9.63
N LEU A 24 -0.67 -3.76 10.21
CA LEU A 24 -0.43 -2.64 11.12
C LEU A 24 0.23 -3.12 12.42
N ALA A 25 -0.17 -4.29 12.94
CA ALA A 25 0.48 -4.90 14.09
C ALA A 25 1.96 -5.20 13.80
N GLN A 26 2.25 -5.76 12.62
CA GLN A 26 3.61 -6.01 12.18
C GLN A 26 4.41 -4.72 11.96
N LEU A 27 3.85 -3.68 11.33
CA LEU A 27 4.54 -2.40 11.18
C LEU A 27 4.90 -1.80 12.55
N GLN A 28 3.98 -1.88 13.52
CA GLN A 28 4.22 -1.40 14.87
C GLN A 28 5.32 -2.21 15.57
N GLU A 29 5.35 -3.54 15.40
CA GLU A 29 6.42 -4.40 15.91
C GLU A 29 7.79 -4.01 15.32
N ILE A 30 7.85 -3.80 14.00
CA ILE A 30 9.10 -3.47 13.31
C ILE A 30 9.65 -2.10 13.74
N THR A 31 8.77 -1.10 13.79
CA THR A 31 9.15 0.32 13.90
C THR A 31 9.05 0.85 15.32
N GLY A 32 8.34 0.16 16.22
CA GLY A 32 7.97 0.69 17.54
C GLY A 32 6.99 1.87 17.49
N ARG A 33 6.47 2.24 16.32
CA ARG A 33 5.60 3.41 16.13
C ARG A 33 4.18 2.98 15.77
N ARG A 34 3.20 3.69 16.32
CA ARG A 34 1.80 3.51 15.96
C ARG A 34 1.51 4.13 14.60
N THR A 35 0.97 3.34 13.68
CA THR A 35 0.47 3.82 12.38
C THR A 35 -1.03 4.07 12.47
N THR A 36 -1.48 5.22 11.98
CA THR A 36 -2.92 5.54 11.90
C THR A 36 -3.36 5.48 10.45
N VAL A 37 -4.52 4.87 10.20
CA VAL A 37 -5.13 4.80 8.87
C VAL A 37 -6.41 5.62 8.88
N THR A 38 -6.49 6.63 8.02
CA THR A 38 -7.71 7.37 7.74
C THR A 38 -8.31 6.86 6.43
N PHE A 39 -9.57 6.48 6.44
CA PHE A 39 -10.31 6.10 5.24
C PHE A 39 -10.94 7.33 4.58
N ILE A 40 -10.75 7.46 3.28
CA ILE A 40 -11.37 8.48 2.44
C ILE A 40 -12.40 7.77 1.57
N ASN A 41 -13.65 8.18 1.69
CA ASN A 41 -14.81 7.64 0.97
C ASN A 41 -15.57 8.80 0.34
N ASP A 42 -16.30 8.53 -0.74
CA ASP A 42 -17.24 9.47 -1.35
C ASP A 42 -16.63 10.85 -1.67
N GLU A 43 -15.40 10.88 -2.19
CA GLU A 43 -14.70 12.10 -2.58
C GLU A 43 -14.50 12.13 -4.12
N PRO A 44 -15.35 12.87 -4.85
CA PRO A 44 -15.29 12.95 -6.30
C PRO A 44 -13.92 13.40 -6.83
N GLY A 45 -13.46 12.74 -7.90
CA GLY A 45 -12.13 12.90 -8.47
C GLY A 45 -11.04 12.07 -7.79
N LEU A 46 -11.26 11.59 -6.55
CA LEU A 46 -10.28 10.82 -5.79
C LEU A 46 -10.73 9.37 -5.54
N THR A 47 -11.96 9.13 -5.09
CA THR A 47 -12.47 7.77 -4.84
C THR A 47 -13.05 7.10 -6.09
N ASP A 48 -13.36 7.87 -7.12
CA ASP A 48 -13.71 7.42 -8.48
C ASP A 48 -12.52 7.50 -9.46
N PHE A 49 -11.29 7.60 -8.92
CA PHE A 49 -10.07 7.79 -9.69
C PHE A 49 -9.93 6.76 -10.83
N ALA A 50 -9.83 7.23 -12.07
CA ALA A 50 -9.74 6.39 -13.26
C ALA A 50 -8.34 5.73 -13.40
N TYR A 51 -8.09 4.68 -12.61
CA TYR A 51 -6.80 3.97 -12.60
C TYR A 51 -6.64 2.92 -13.72
N ARG A 52 -7.72 2.58 -14.45
CA ARG A 52 -7.72 1.54 -15.47
C ARG A 52 -7.41 2.12 -16.84
N GLY A 53 -6.59 1.41 -17.62
CA GLY A 53 -6.37 1.70 -19.05
C GLY A 53 -5.13 2.53 -19.35
N GLU A 54 -4.31 2.83 -18.34
CA GLU A 54 -3.03 3.52 -18.51
C GLU A 54 -1.87 2.74 -17.90
N GLU A 55 -0.67 3.03 -18.41
CA GLU A 55 0.57 2.49 -17.87
C GLU A 55 0.74 2.91 -16.40
N GLY A 56 1.27 1.99 -15.58
CA GLY A 56 1.25 2.12 -14.11
C GLY A 56 1.92 3.39 -13.58
N GLU A 57 3.00 3.86 -14.20
CA GLU A 57 3.75 5.04 -13.76
C GLU A 57 2.95 6.35 -13.96
N GLN A 58 2.30 6.51 -15.12
CA GLN A 58 1.47 7.69 -15.41
C GLN A 58 0.27 7.75 -14.45
N SER A 59 -0.36 6.61 -14.20
CA SER A 59 -1.47 6.50 -13.25
C SER A 59 -1.03 6.86 -11.82
N LEU A 60 0.15 6.42 -11.39
CA LEU A 60 0.70 6.75 -10.06
C LEU A 60 1.03 8.24 -9.94
N TYR A 61 1.60 8.85 -10.96
CA TYR A 61 1.89 10.29 -10.95
C TYR A 61 0.60 11.12 -10.81
N ARG A 62 -0.45 10.76 -11.55
CA ARG A 62 -1.75 11.42 -11.39
C ARG A 62 -2.36 11.18 -10.01
N LEU A 63 -2.29 9.95 -9.49
CA LEU A 63 -2.76 9.66 -8.15
C LEU A 63 -2.05 10.54 -7.12
N PHE A 64 -0.74 10.75 -7.27
CA PHE A 64 0.03 11.68 -6.45
C PHE A 64 -0.47 13.13 -6.58
N GLN A 65 -0.70 13.61 -7.81
CA GLN A 65 -1.23 14.95 -8.05
C GLN A 65 -2.62 15.14 -7.41
N THR A 66 -3.55 14.21 -7.64
CA THR A 66 -4.90 14.24 -7.08
C THR A 66 -4.87 14.13 -5.55
N SER A 67 -4.02 13.26 -4.99
CA SER A 67 -3.86 13.12 -3.54
C SER A 67 -3.28 14.39 -2.91
N THR A 68 -2.36 15.07 -3.59
CA THR A 68 -1.80 16.35 -3.15
C THR A 68 -2.86 17.44 -3.16
N ALA A 69 -3.65 17.55 -4.24
CA ALA A 69 -4.73 18.52 -4.34
C ALA A 69 -5.80 18.30 -3.26
N TYR A 70 -6.17 17.04 -3.00
CA TYR A 70 -7.07 16.70 -1.89
C TYR A 70 -6.48 17.08 -0.53
N ALA A 71 -5.20 16.75 -0.29
CA ALA A 71 -4.54 17.08 0.96
C ALA A 71 -4.54 18.60 1.21
N ASP A 72 -4.22 19.39 0.19
CA ASP A 72 -4.25 20.84 0.26
C ASP A 72 -5.66 21.38 0.54
N ALA A 73 -6.67 20.87 -0.18
CA ALA A 73 -8.06 21.30 -0.03
C ALA A 73 -8.64 20.99 1.36
N LYS A 74 -8.18 19.90 2.01
CA LYS A 74 -8.62 19.48 3.35
C LYS A 74 -7.67 19.89 4.47
N ASN A 75 -6.61 20.64 4.16
CA ASN A 75 -5.55 21.02 5.09
C ASN A 75 -4.92 19.80 5.82
N LEU A 76 -4.68 18.74 5.06
CA LEU A 76 -4.03 17.50 5.50
C LEU A 76 -2.58 17.45 5.03
N PRO A 77 -1.72 16.63 5.67
CA PRO A 77 -0.35 16.43 5.20
C PRO A 77 -0.32 15.85 3.78
N ARG A 78 0.51 16.44 2.92
CA ARG A 78 0.78 15.93 1.56
C ARG A 78 1.48 14.57 1.59
N PRO A 79 1.41 13.78 0.48
CA PRO A 79 2.23 12.58 0.33
C PRO A 79 3.70 12.87 0.63
N SER A 80 4.29 12.11 1.55
CA SER A 80 5.63 12.35 2.10
C SER A 80 6.22 11.06 2.68
N GLU A 81 7.45 11.13 3.16
CA GLU A 81 8.10 10.02 3.86
C GLU A 81 7.24 9.49 5.02
N ARG A 82 6.53 10.37 5.72
CA ARG A 82 5.64 10.03 6.84
C ARG A 82 4.20 9.75 6.43
N HIS A 83 3.68 10.42 5.41
CA HIS A 83 2.26 10.36 5.05
C HIS A 83 2.08 9.67 3.70
N LYS A 84 1.45 8.49 3.70
CA LYS A 84 1.25 7.69 2.49
C LYS A 84 -0.19 7.79 2.01
N TYR A 85 -0.38 7.94 0.70
CA TYR A 85 -1.70 7.90 0.07
C TYR A 85 -1.80 6.65 -0.79
N LEU A 86 -2.81 5.83 -0.52
CA LEU A 86 -2.95 4.51 -1.12
C LEU A 86 -4.37 4.35 -1.61
N LEU A 87 -4.53 4.07 -2.91
CA LEU A 87 -5.81 3.71 -3.51
C LEU A 87 -6.04 2.20 -3.38
N VAL A 88 -7.17 1.82 -2.79
CA VAL A 88 -7.58 0.42 -2.65
C VAL A 88 -8.74 0.14 -3.59
N THR A 89 -8.67 -0.97 -4.33
CA THR A 89 -9.62 -1.29 -5.40
C THR A 89 -10.02 -2.77 -5.40
N SER A 90 -11.21 -3.11 -5.88
CA SER A 90 -11.65 -4.51 -6.03
C SER A 90 -11.00 -5.23 -7.21
N ASN A 91 -10.43 -4.48 -8.16
CA ASN A 91 -10.03 -5.02 -9.44
C ASN A 91 -8.54 -4.84 -9.68
N LYS A 92 -7.97 -5.62 -10.59
CA LYS A 92 -6.56 -5.49 -10.98
C LYS A 92 -6.30 -4.09 -11.54
N ILE A 93 -5.08 -3.58 -11.34
CA ILE A 93 -4.65 -2.26 -11.82
C ILE A 93 -4.61 -2.27 -13.36
N HIS A 94 -3.86 -3.22 -13.93
CA HIS A 94 -3.83 -3.46 -15.38
C HIS A 94 -3.37 -4.89 -15.68
N GLY A 95 -4.00 -5.58 -16.63
CA GLY A 95 -3.63 -6.95 -17.03
C GLY A 95 -3.55 -7.93 -15.86
N THR A 96 -2.34 -8.40 -15.55
CA THR A 96 -2.05 -9.30 -14.42
C THR A 96 -1.57 -8.57 -13.16
N LEU A 97 -1.39 -7.25 -13.20
CA LEU A 97 -0.82 -6.47 -12.11
C LEU A 97 -1.87 -6.19 -11.01
N HIS A 98 -1.60 -6.71 -9.82
CA HIS A 98 -2.48 -6.57 -8.66
C HIS A 98 -2.24 -5.27 -7.89
N GLY A 99 -1.01 -4.75 -7.89
CA GLY A 99 -0.66 -3.50 -7.22
C GLY A 99 0.55 -2.84 -7.86
N VAL A 100 0.75 -1.57 -7.52
CA VAL A 100 1.92 -0.81 -7.96
C VAL A 100 2.20 0.33 -6.97
N ALA A 101 3.48 0.61 -6.71
CA ALA A 101 3.92 1.66 -5.81
C ALA A 101 4.90 2.62 -6.48
N ALA A 102 4.74 3.93 -6.23
CA ALA A 102 5.72 4.96 -6.56
C ALA A 102 6.38 5.45 -5.27
N THR A 103 7.55 4.89 -4.94
CA THR A 103 8.27 5.22 -3.71
C THR A 103 8.67 6.70 -3.63
N SER A 104 9.07 7.29 -4.76
CA SER A 104 9.42 8.72 -4.90
C SER A 104 8.24 9.68 -4.71
N HIS A 105 7.01 9.21 -4.94
CA HIS A 105 5.79 10.00 -4.80
C HIS A 105 4.98 9.63 -3.55
N HIS A 106 5.41 8.60 -2.80
CA HIS A 106 4.77 8.10 -1.58
C HIS A 106 3.29 7.71 -1.78
N VAL A 107 2.97 7.24 -2.98
CA VAL A 107 1.65 6.75 -3.34
C VAL A 107 1.70 5.35 -3.92
N ALA A 108 0.62 4.60 -3.73
CA ALA A 108 0.47 3.28 -4.30
C ALA A 108 -0.99 2.98 -4.65
N MET A 109 -1.18 1.91 -5.41
CA MET A 109 -2.48 1.33 -5.72
C MET A 109 -2.44 -0.16 -5.43
N ALA A 110 -3.44 -0.68 -4.73
CA ALA A 110 -3.52 -2.09 -4.37
C ALA A 110 -4.90 -2.66 -4.65
N SER A 111 -4.94 -3.81 -5.31
CA SER A 111 -6.14 -4.61 -5.50
C SER A 111 -6.35 -5.56 -4.32
N LEU A 112 -7.60 -5.70 -3.88
CA LEU A 112 -8.00 -6.70 -2.88
C LEU A 112 -8.21 -8.11 -3.48
N LYS A 113 -7.86 -8.33 -4.76
CA LYS A 113 -7.91 -9.66 -5.38
C LYS A 113 -6.90 -10.65 -4.80
N ASP A 114 -5.85 -10.15 -4.16
CA ASP A 114 -4.83 -10.96 -3.48
C ASP A 114 -4.52 -10.30 -2.14
N TYR A 115 -4.62 -11.10 -1.08
CA TYR A 115 -4.45 -10.66 0.30
C TYR A 115 -3.08 -10.02 0.57
N ASN A 116 -2.04 -10.51 -0.10
CA ASN A 116 -0.69 -10.03 0.13
C ASN A 116 -0.36 -8.75 -0.65
N THR A 117 -1.18 -8.37 -1.64
CA THR A 117 -0.92 -7.19 -2.48
C THR A 117 -0.91 -5.90 -1.65
N LEU A 118 -1.88 -5.72 -0.76
CA LEU A 118 -1.97 -4.49 0.03
C LEU A 118 -0.73 -4.29 0.94
N PRO A 119 -0.33 -5.26 1.78
CA PRO A 119 0.92 -5.17 2.54
C PRO A 119 2.17 -5.00 1.67
N HIS A 120 2.22 -5.65 0.50
CA HIS A 120 3.35 -5.59 -0.43
C HIS A 120 3.57 -4.16 -0.96
N GLU A 121 2.52 -3.53 -1.49
CA GLU A 121 2.65 -2.18 -2.05
C GLU A 121 2.97 -1.14 -0.97
N ILE A 122 2.39 -1.27 0.23
CA ILE A 122 2.73 -0.39 1.33
C ILE A 122 4.18 -0.63 1.78
N GLY A 123 4.65 -1.89 1.78
CA GLY A 123 6.03 -2.25 2.09
C GLY A 123 7.04 -1.49 1.21
N HIS A 124 6.79 -1.41 -0.10
CA HIS A 124 7.62 -0.59 -1.00
C HIS A 124 7.70 0.87 -0.56
N LEU A 125 6.60 1.47 -0.11
CA LEU A 125 6.57 2.87 0.37
C LEU A 125 7.37 3.11 1.66
N PHE A 126 7.71 2.04 2.38
CA PHE A 126 8.58 2.05 3.56
C PHE A 126 9.97 1.46 3.28
N GLY A 127 10.38 1.35 2.00
CA GLY A 127 11.73 0.94 1.63
C GLY A 127 11.97 -0.57 1.62
N ALA A 128 10.93 -1.38 1.79
CA ALA A 128 11.03 -2.83 1.59
C ALA A 128 11.21 -3.15 0.10
N THR A 129 11.96 -4.21 -0.21
CA THR A 129 12.31 -4.58 -1.59
C THR A 129 12.11 -6.08 -1.85
N HIS A 130 12.01 -6.44 -3.13
CA HIS A 130 11.88 -7.84 -3.55
C HIS A 130 13.16 -8.63 -3.26
N GLU A 131 14.33 -8.02 -3.40
CA GLU A 131 15.65 -8.64 -3.20
C GLU A 131 15.86 -9.08 -1.76
N ALA A 132 15.23 -8.39 -0.82
CA ALA A 132 15.27 -8.73 0.60
C ALA A 132 14.21 -9.77 1.00
N ALA A 133 13.36 -10.24 0.10
CA ALA A 133 12.33 -11.24 0.41
C ALA A 133 12.95 -12.64 0.63
N SER A 134 12.35 -13.42 1.53
CA SER A 134 12.62 -14.87 1.68
C SER A 134 11.48 -15.68 1.08
N GLY A 135 11.82 -16.85 0.52
CA GLY A 135 10.89 -17.85 -0.01
C GLY A 135 10.79 -19.14 0.81
N PHE A 136 11.60 -19.29 1.88
CA PHE A 136 11.61 -20.47 2.74
C PHE A 136 11.39 -20.06 4.22
N PRO A 137 10.53 -20.77 4.98
CA PRO A 137 9.71 -21.92 4.57
C PRO A 137 8.48 -21.55 3.73
N CYS A 138 8.17 -20.27 3.61
CA CYS A 138 7.07 -19.71 2.84
C CYS A 138 7.51 -18.40 2.15
N GLN A 139 6.71 -17.87 1.23
CA GLN A 139 6.99 -16.59 0.58
C GLN A 139 6.59 -15.42 1.47
N THR A 140 7.58 -14.63 1.86
CA THR A 140 7.39 -13.39 2.64
C THR A 140 6.72 -12.29 1.82
N THR A 141 6.17 -11.28 2.50
CA THR A 141 5.29 -10.26 1.91
C THR A 141 5.85 -9.60 0.65
N MET A 142 7.16 -9.33 0.59
CA MET A 142 7.81 -8.68 -0.57
C MET A 142 8.17 -9.63 -1.71
N TRP A 143 7.72 -10.88 -1.70
CA TRP A 143 7.98 -11.78 -2.81
C TRP A 143 7.27 -11.29 -4.08
N GLY A 144 8.02 -10.97 -5.14
CA GLY A 144 7.53 -10.28 -6.34
C GLY A 144 6.66 -11.13 -7.29
N TYR A 145 6.59 -12.45 -7.06
CA TYR A 145 5.80 -13.37 -7.88
C TYR A 145 4.71 -14.03 -7.04
N SER A 146 3.48 -13.50 -7.03
CA SER A 146 2.36 -14.26 -6.49
C SER A 146 1.97 -15.36 -7.47
N THR A 147 2.38 -16.59 -7.17
CA THR A 147 1.84 -17.78 -7.84
C THR A 147 0.95 -18.51 -6.84
N THR A 148 -0.20 -19.00 -7.30
CA THR A 148 -1.23 -19.64 -6.44
C THR A 148 -0.77 -20.97 -5.83
N SER A 149 0.45 -21.42 -6.11
CA SER A 149 0.98 -22.72 -5.71
C SER A 149 1.94 -22.67 -4.52
N ILE A 150 2.27 -21.48 -4.02
CA ILE A 150 3.27 -21.31 -2.95
C ILE A 150 2.61 -20.68 -1.72
N ILE A 151 2.93 -21.23 -0.55
CA ILE A 151 2.35 -20.82 0.74
C ILE A 151 2.85 -19.39 1.06
N PRO A 152 1.97 -18.39 1.19
CA PRO A 152 2.35 -17.06 1.65
C PRO A 152 2.52 -17.05 3.17
N CYS A 153 3.57 -16.38 3.65
CA CYS A 153 3.84 -16.19 5.07
C CYS A 153 3.00 -15.07 5.71
N TYR A 154 2.56 -14.10 4.90
CA TYR A 154 1.93 -12.84 5.34
C TYR A 154 2.75 -12.03 6.36
N TYR A 155 4.08 -12.15 6.31
CA TYR A 155 5.01 -11.34 7.09
C TYR A 155 6.21 -10.88 6.25
N PHE A 156 6.79 -9.74 6.60
CA PHE A 156 8.09 -9.31 6.07
C PHE A 156 9.23 -10.22 6.53
N SER A 157 10.17 -10.53 5.63
CA SER A 157 11.45 -11.16 5.99
C SER A 157 12.25 -10.28 6.96
N ASP A 158 13.16 -10.84 7.74
CA ASP A 158 13.96 -10.06 8.70
C ASP A 158 14.80 -8.98 8.02
N ALA A 159 15.31 -9.24 6.81
CA ALA A 159 15.99 -8.24 6.00
C ALA A 159 15.07 -7.07 5.63
N ASN A 160 13.81 -7.33 5.24
CA ASN A 160 12.84 -6.27 4.96
C ASN A 160 12.39 -5.53 6.22
N LYS A 161 12.25 -6.22 7.37
CA LYS A 161 11.97 -5.56 8.65
C LYS A 161 13.05 -4.53 8.97
N GLU A 162 14.32 -4.87 8.74
CA GLU A 162 15.43 -3.94 8.97
C GLU A 162 15.43 -2.75 7.99
N LEU A 163 15.10 -2.97 6.72
CA LEU A 163 14.93 -1.87 5.75
C LEU A 163 13.81 -0.92 6.15
N ILE A 164 12.65 -1.45 6.55
CA ILE A 164 11.51 -0.66 7.03
C ILE A 164 11.87 0.14 8.28
N ARG A 165 12.57 -0.49 9.23
CA ARG A 165 13.04 0.19 10.44
C ARG A 165 13.96 1.36 10.10
N LYS A 166 14.99 1.11 9.28
CA LYS A 166 15.91 2.15 8.81
C LYS A 166 15.20 3.29 8.08
N TYR A 167 14.23 2.97 7.23
CA TYR A 167 13.42 3.98 6.55
C TYR A 167 12.74 4.90 7.56
N VAL A 168 12.05 4.32 8.55
CA VAL A 168 11.26 5.07 9.54
C VAL A 168 12.15 5.85 10.53
N ASP A 169 13.31 5.31 10.89
CA ASP A 169 14.27 5.99 11.78
C ASP A 169 14.95 7.18 11.10
N ASN A 170 15.10 7.13 9.78
CA ASN A 170 15.67 8.23 8.99
C ASN A 170 14.66 9.33 8.64
N ILE A 171 13.35 9.12 8.88
CA ILE A 171 12.34 10.19 8.72
C ILE A 171 12.67 11.28 9.74
N SER A 172 13.15 12.42 9.24
CA SER A 172 13.48 13.57 10.09
C SER A 172 12.28 13.95 10.97
N VAL A 173 12.53 14.13 12.26
CA VAL A 173 11.58 14.76 13.18
C VAL A 173 11.68 16.26 12.93
N ARG A 174 10.92 16.76 11.95
CA ARG A 174 10.70 18.20 11.75
C ARG A 174 9.27 18.54 12.10
#